data_AF-A0AA44Q6Q0-F1
#
_entry.id   AF-A0AA44Q6Q0-F1
#
_cell.length_a   1.000
_cell.length_b   1.000
_cell.length_c   1.000
_cell.angle_alpha   90.00
_cell.angle_beta   90.00
_cell.angle_gamma   90.00
#
_symmetry.space_group_name_H-M   'P 1'
#
loop_
_entity.id
_entity.type
_entity.pdbx_description
1 polymer ?
#
loop_
_entity_poly.entity_id
_entity_poly.type
_entity_poly.pdbx_seq_one_letter_code
_entity_poly.pdbx_strand_id
1 'polypeptide(L)' 'QGNGYAKRFLHLLIQYLQQKFQCKKIYLSLHPENKLAMKLYESFGFRLTGDIDDEGPVVGVVMELLIDESISL' A
#
# COMPACT_ATOMS: atom_id res chain seq x y z
N GLN A 1 -3.39 -9.70 -16.86
CA GLN A 1 -4.00 -8.84 -15.81
C GLN A 1 -5.51 -9.14 -15.75
N GLY A 2 -6.25 -8.71 -14.72
CA GLY A 2 -7.72 -8.85 -14.66
C GLY A 2 -8.30 -9.96 -13.78
N ASN A 3 -7.48 -10.89 -13.27
CA ASN A 3 -7.96 -12.03 -12.45
C ASN A 3 -8.07 -11.73 -10.94
N GLY A 4 -7.97 -10.46 -10.52
CA GLY A 4 -8.09 -10.07 -9.11
C GLY A 4 -6.95 -10.49 -8.17
N TYR A 5 -5.88 -11.11 -8.69
CA TYR A 5 -4.77 -11.61 -7.87
C TYR A 5 -4.08 -10.50 -7.06
N ALA A 6 -3.88 -9.32 -7.63
CA ALA A 6 -3.23 -8.21 -6.92
C ALA A 6 -3.97 -7.86 -5.62
N LYS A 7 -5.30 -7.82 -5.65
CA LYS A 7 -6.14 -7.59 -4.46
C LYS A 7 -5.95 -8.72 -3.43
N ARG A 8 -6.03 -9.98 -3.87
CA ARG A 8 -5.89 -11.14 -2.96
C ARG A 8 -4.50 -11.20 -2.31
N PHE A 9 -3.44 -11.02 -3.08
CA PHE A 9 -2.08 -11.03 -2.57
C PHE A 9 -1.78 -9.84 -1.66
N LEU A 10 -2.27 -8.65 -1.99
CA LEU A 10 -2.04 -7.46 -1.16
C LEU A 10 -2.69 -7.62 0.23
N HIS A 11 -3.90 -8.19 0.31
CA HIS A 11 -4.53 -8.52 1.59
C HIS A 11 -3.64 -9.44 2.44
N LEU A 12 -3.19 -10.56 1.86
CA LEU A 12 -2.32 -11.53 2.54
C LEU A 12 -0.98 -10.92 2.94
N LEU A 13 -0.41 -10.05 2.10
CA LEU A 13 0.84 -9.36 2.36
C LEU A 13 0.71 -8.42 3.57
N ILE A 14 -0.35 -7.61 3.63
CA ILE A 14 -0.59 -6.71 4.76
C ILE A 14 -0.69 -7.50 6.07
N GLN A 15 -1.49 -8.58 6.09
CA GLN A 15 -1.61 -9.46 7.26
C GLN A 15 -0.26 -10.06 7.67
N TYR A 16 0.52 -10.53 6.70
CA TYR A 16 1.86 -11.06 6.97
C TYR A 16 2.79 -10.01 7.57
N LEU A 17 2.81 -8.79 7.02
CA LEU A 17 3.65 -7.70 7.52
C LEU A 17 3.25 -7.29 8.93
N GLN A 18 1.95 -7.22 9.21
CA GLN A 18 1.40 -6.96 10.54
C GLN A 18 1.87 -8.00 11.56
N GLN A 19 1.70 -9.28 11.26
CA GLN A 19 2.06 -10.37 12.17
C GLN A 19 3.57 -10.46 12.39
N LYS A 20 4.36 -10.29 11.33
CA LYS A 20 5.81 -10.45 11.37
C LYS A 20 6.52 -9.28 12.03
N PHE A 21 6.09 -8.06 11.77
CA PHE A 21 6.80 -6.85 12.19
C PHE A 21 6.06 -6.06 13.28
N GLN A 22 4.82 -6.42 13.62
CA GLN A 22 3.98 -5.69 14.58
C GLN A 22 3.94 -4.19 14.25
N CYS A 23 3.92 -3.86 12.96
CA CYS A 23 4.01 -2.50 12.50
C CYS A 23 2.66 -1.79 12.62
N LYS A 24 2.70 -0.51 12.97
CA LYS A 24 1.52 0.37 13.02
C LYS A 24 1.24 1.07 11.70
N LYS A 25 2.16 0.97 10.75
CA LYS A 25 2.12 1.70 9.49
C LYS A 25 2.88 0.95 8.40
N ILE A 26 2.31 0.94 7.20
CA ILE A 26 2.97 0.44 5.98
C ILE A 26 3.08 1.60 5.01
N TYR A 27 4.24 1.74 4.38
CA TYR A 27 4.47 2.69 3.29
C TYR A 27 4.75 1.95 1.99
N LEU A 28 4.38 2.60 0.90
CA LEU A 28 4.80 2.23 -0.46
C LEU A 28 4.94 3.48 -1.30
N SER A 29 5.78 3.42 -2.33
CA SER A 29 5.83 4.42 -3.39
C SER A 29 5.25 3.84 -4.69
N LEU A 30 4.62 4.69 -5.50
CA LEU A 30 4.15 4.33 -6.83
C LEU A 30 4.32 5.47 -7.81
N HIS A 31 4.43 5.16 -9.10
CA HIS A 31 4.43 6.19 -10.14
C HIS A 31 3.08 6.95 -10.13
N PRO A 32 3.07 8.30 -10.18
CA PRO A 32 1.85 9.09 -10.09
C PRO A 32 0.79 8.79 -11.17
N GLU A 33 1.21 8.35 -12.37
CA GLU A 33 0.33 7.98 -13.47
C GLU A 33 -0.24 6.56 -13.39
N ASN A 34 0.22 5.74 -12.44
CA ASN A 34 -0.34 4.41 -12.23
C ASN A 34 -1.65 4.47 -11.44
N LYS A 35 -2.67 5.07 -12.03
CA LYS A 35 -3.99 5.27 -11.41
C LYS A 35 -4.68 3.95 -11.03
N LEU A 36 -4.36 2.86 -11.73
CA LEU A 36 -4.89 1.53 -11.40
C LEU A 36 -4.33 1.03 -10.07
N ALA A 37 -3.02 1.13 -9.86
CA ALA A 37 -2.39 0.75 -8.60
C ALA A 37 -2.83 1.68 -7.46
N MET A 38 -2.90 2.99 -7.72
CA MET A 38 -3.40 3.98 -6.74
C MET A 38 -4.78 3.58 -6.21
N LYS A 39 -5.76 3.35 -7.11
CA LYS A 39 -7.11 2.92 -6.73
C LYS A 39 -7.12 1.58 -6.00
N LEU A 40 -6.24 0.64 -6.38
CA LEU A 40 -6.10 -0.62 -5.67
C LEU A 40 -5.67 -0.36 -4.23
N TYR A 41 -4.60 0.40 -4.00
CA TYR A 41 -4.10 0.70 -2.66
C TYR A 41 -5.11 1.50 -1.83
N GLU A 42 -5.78 2.49 -2.42
CA GLU A 42 -6.87 3.24 -1.77
C GLU A 42 -7.99 2.31 -1.29
N SER A 43 -8.32 1.25 -2.06
CA SER A 43 -9.33 0.27 -1.65
C SER A 43 -8.95 -0.57 -0.41
N PHE A 44 -7.67 -0.54 -0.01
CA PHE A 44 -7.17 -1.15 1.24
C PHE A 44 -6.97 -0.12 2.36
N GLY A 45 -7.31 1.15 2.14
CA GLY A 45 -7.14 2.22 3.12
C GLY A 45 -5.80 2.96 3.06
N PHE A 46 -4.99 2.72 2.02
CA PHE A 46 -3.82 3.57 1.79
C PHE A 46 -4.27 4.98 1.40
N ARG A 47 -3.50 5.98 1.82
CA ARG A 47 -3.70 7.39 1.46
C ARG A 47 -2.38 8.02 1.02
N LEU A 48 -2.46 8.97 0.10
CA LEU A 48 -1.31 9.79 -0.29
C LEU A 48 -0.82 10.60 0.92
N THR A 49 0.50 10.64 1.13
CA THR A 49 1.11 11.44 2.21
C THR A 49 1.42 12.87 1.77
N GLY A 50 1.59 13.08 0.46
CA GLY A 50 2.12 14.31 -0.12
C GLY A 50 3.64 14.27 -0.33
N ASP A 51 4.32 13.25 0.19
CA ASP A 51 5.75 13.06 0.01
C ASP A 51 6.05 12.47 -1.37
N ILE A 52 7.26 12.77 -1.85
CA ILE A 52 7.83 12.26 -3.08
C ILE A 52 9.00 11.35 -2.74
N ASP A 53 9.07 10.21 -3.40
CA ASP A 53 10.19 9.27 -3.36
C ASP A 53 10.99 9.44 -4.66
N ASP A 54 12.17 10.06 -4.57
CA ASP A 54 13.10 10.29 -5.67
C ASP A 54 14.42 9.50 -5.53
N GLU A 55 14.48 8.56 -4.58
CA GLU A 55 15.66 7.71 -4.37
C GLU A 55 15.80 6.63 -5.47
N GLY A 56 14.70 6.30 -6.14
CA GLY A 56 14.64 5.31 -7.21
C GLY A 56 14.97 5.84 -8.62
N PRO A 57 15.00 4.97 -9.64
CA PRO A 57 15.23 5.37 -11.04
C PRO A 57 14.07 6.20 -11.62
N VAL A 58 12.92 6.22 -10.93
CA VAL A 58 11.74 6.98 -11.32
C VAL A 58 11.12 7.59 -10.07
N VAL A 59 10.69 8.85 -10.18
CA VAL A 59 10.01 9.59 -9.11
C VAL A 59 8.65 8.96 -8.81
N GLY A 60 8.44 8.58 -7.55
CA GLY A 60 7.19 8.06 -7.02
C GLY A 60 6.51 9.04 -6.07
N VAL A 61 5.21 8.83 -5.87
CA VAL A 61 4.47 9.44 -4.75
C VAL A 61 4.33 8.43 -3.63
N VAL A 62 4.42 8.87 -2.38
CA VAL A 62 4.33 7.98 -1.22
C VAL A 62 2.88 7.84 -0.75
N MET A 63 2.49 6.61 -0.45
CA MET A 63 1.24 6.28 0.21
C MET A 63 1.50 5.57 1.53
N GLU A 64 0.60 5.78 2.49
CA GLU A 64 0.64 5.14 3.80
C GLU A 64 -0.67 4.43 4.14
N LEU A 65 -0.57 3.30 4.84
CA LEU A 65 -1.68 2.63 5.50
C LEU A 65 -1.42 2.63 7.01
N LEU A 66 -2.35 3.19 7.79
CA LEU A 66 -2.36 3.02 9.24
C LEU A 66 -3.01 1.70 9.60
N ILE A 67 -2.35 0.93 10.46
CA ILE A 67 -2.85 -0.34 10.97
C ILE A 67 -3.38 -0.09 12.36
N ASP A 68 -4.69 -0.27 12.53
CA ASP A 68 -5.33 -0.26 13.84
C ASP A 68 -5.36 -1.69 14.39
N GLU A 69 -4.87 -1.90 15.62
CA GLU A 69 -4.88 -3.21 16.30
C GLU A 69 -6.30 -3.71 16.56
N SER A 70 -7.32 -2.85 16.43
CA SER A 70 -8.72 -3.17 16.70
C SER A 70 -9.49 -3.78 15.52
N ILE A 71 -8.96 -3.78 14.29
CA ILE A 71 -9.65 -4.35 13.13
C ILE A 71 -9.03 -5.70 12.79
N SER A 72 -9.54 -6.74 13.45
CA SER A 72 -9.47 -8.08 12.90
C SER A 72 -10.40 -8.11 11.67
N LEU A 73 -9.81 -8.20 10.47
CA LEU A 73 -10.53 -8.50 9.23
C LEU A 73 -11.06 -9.94 9.24
#